data_AF-A0A4R5EH47-F1
#
_entry.id   AF-A0A4R5EH47-F1
#
_cell.length_a   1.000
_cell.length_b   1.000
_cell.length_c   1.000
_cell.angle_alpha   90.00
_cell.angle_beta   90.00
_cell.angle_gamma   90.00
#
_symmetry.space_group_name_H-M   'P 1'
#
loop_
_entity.id
_entity.type
_entity.pdbx_description
1 polymer ?
#
loop_
_entity_poly.entity_id
_entity_poly.type
_entity_poly.pdbx_seq_one_letter_code
_entity_poly.pdbx_strand_id
1 'polypeptide(L)'
;MGEVLNLERGVLLWRTRMGRKTAVRYLDVLSVALRPKGWRFIKLYRPAPTPLLRVYACGPEEIGIMVSVLAVPGGAWGYHEAPRGRRGYLAPCGDAKAAADVVDGLLKHRMYPSTW
;
A
#
# COMPACT_ATOMS: atom_id res chain seq x y z
N MET A 1 21.36 -10.73 -18.59
CA MET A 1 20.11 -10.00 -18.28
C MET A 1 19.50 -10.38 -16.92
N GLY A 2 19.62 -11.63 -16.45
CA GLY A 2 19.08 -12.07 -15.15
C GLY A 2 19.80 -11.54 -13.90
N GLU A 3 21.13 -11.34 -13.95
CA GLU A 3 21.89 -10.82 -12.80
C GLU A 3 21.57 -9.36 -12.48
N VAL A 4 21.37 -8.53 -13.51
CA VAL A 4 21.01 -7.11 -13.35
C VAL A 4 19.65 -6.96 -12.67
N LEU A 5 18.65 -7.77 -13.08
CA LEU A 5 17.32 -7.80 -12.46
C LEU A 5 17.37 -8.27 -10.99
N ASN A 6 18.29 -9.17 -10.64
CA ASN A 6 18.49 -9.62 -9.27
C ASN A 6 19.17 -8.55 -8.40
N LEU A 7 20.16 -7.83 -8.94
CA LEU A 7 20.83 -6.75 -8.24
C LEU A 7 19.86 -5.59 -7.96
N GLU A 8 19.07 -5.19 -8.97
CA GLU A 8 18.04 -4.16 -8.81
C GLU A 8 16.99 -4.56 -7.77
N ARG A 9 16.52 -5.81 -7.78
CA ARG A 9 15.61 -6.32 -6.75
C ARG A 9 16.22 -6.26 -5.35
N GLY A 10 17.50 -6.65 -5.21
CA GLY A 10 18.25 -6.57 -3.96
C GLY A 10 18.34 -5.14 -3.44
N VAL A 11 18.72 -4.19 -4.30
CA VAL A 11 18.80 -2.76 -3.98
C VAL A 11 17.44 -2.22 -3.55
N LEU A 12 16.37 -2.56 -4.26
CA LEU A 12 15.03 -2.07 -3.91
C LEU A 12 14.52 -2.68 -2.59
N LEU A 13 14.83 -3.95 -2.29
CA LEU A 13 14.51 -4.57 -0.99
C LEU A 13 15.27 -3.88 0.15
N TRP A 14 16.56 -3.63 -0.04
CA TRP A 14 17.39 -2.90 0.91
C TRP A 14 16.85 -1.49 1.15
N ARG A 15 16.51 -0.76 0.09
CA ARG A 15 15.90 0.58 0.18
C ARG A 15 14.58 0.56 0.93
N THR A 16 13.70 -0.42 0.69
CA THR A 16 12.44 -0.57 1.44
C THR A 16 12.72 -0.77 2.93
N ARG A 17 13.69 -1.63 3.28
CA ARG A 17 14.03 -1.93 4.68
C ARG A 17 14.64 -0.72 5.40
N MET A 18 15.56 -0.01 4.74
CA MET A 18 16.21 1.18 5.29
C MET A 18 15.26 2.40 5.36
N GLY A 19 14.35 2.53 4.39
CA GLY A 19 13.40 3.63 4.29
C GLY A 19 12.13 3.47 5.12
N ARG A 20 12.18 2.69 6.21
CA ARG A 20 11.02 2.43 7.08
C ARG A 20 10.29 3.70 7.52
N LYS A 21 11.02 4.75 7.92
CA LYS A 21 10.43 6.04 8.32
C LYS A 21 9.63 6.69 7.18
N THR A 22 10.17 6.62 5.97
CA THR A 22 9.51 7.10 4.75
C THR A 22 8.25 6.31 4.44
N ALA A 23 8.32 4.98 4.54
CA ALA A 23 7.15 4.11 4.36
C ALA A 23 6.03 4.45 5.37
N VAL A 24 6.36 4.62 6.65
CA VAL A 24 5.39 5.04 7.69
C VAL A 24 4.76 6.38 7.32
N ARG A 25 5.56 7.39 6.95
CA ARG A 25 5.05 8.72 6.56
C ARG A 25 4.05 8.62 5.41
N TYR A 26 4.36 7.85 4.37
CA TYR A 26 3.44 7.69 3.24
C TYR A 26 2.15 6.95 3.61
N LEU A 27 2.23 5.94 4.47
CA LEU A 27 1.04 5.24 4.98
C LEU A 27 0.18 6.16 5.87
N ASP A 28 0.79 7.03 6.68
CA ASP A 28 0.08 8.02 7.47
C ASP A 28 -0.66 9.01 6.57
N VAL A 29 -0.01 9.53 5.53
CA VAL A 29 -0.64 10.41 4.53
C VAL A 29 -1.79 9.70 3.81
N LEU A 30 -1.61 8.44 3.40
CA LEU A 30 -2.67 7.65 2.79
C LEU A 30 -3.87 7.48 3.75
N SER A 31 -3.61 7.24 5.03
CA SER A 31 -4.69 7.11 6.02
C SER A 31 -5.50 8.41 6.15
N VAL A 32 -4.86 9.58 6.06
CA VAL A 32 -5.55 10.88 6.06
C VAL A 32 -6.39 11.05 4.80
N ALA A 33 -5.87 10.67 3.64
CA ALA A 33 -6.59 10.76 2.36
C ALA A 33 -7.81 9.81 2.29
N LEU A 34 -7.74 8.65 2.95
CA LEU A 34 -8.84 7.68 2.99
C LEU A 34 -9.92 8.00 4.04
N ARG A 35 -9.62 8.76 5.10
CA ARG A 35 -10.59 9.16 6.14
C ARG A 35 -11.87 9.79 5.58
N PRO A 36 -11.83 10.82 4.70
CA PRO A 36 -13.05 11.44 4.18
C PRO A 36 -13.89 10.48 3.31
N LYS A 37 -13.33 9.35 2.88
CA LYS A 37 -14.06 8.29 2.14
C LYS A 37 -14.77 7.29 3.04
N GLY A 38 -14.68 7.43 4.37
CA GLY A 38 -15.40 6.60 5.34
C GLY A 38 -14.71 5.30 5.74
N TRP A 39 -13.46 5.07 5.30
CA TRP A 39 -12.71 3.86 5.64
C TRP A 39 -12.15 3.90 7.07
N ARG A 40 -11.99 2.72 7.68
CA ARG A 40 -11.30 2.54 8.96
C ARG A 40 -9.91 1.93 8.75
N PHE A 41 -9.04 2.11 9.74
CA PHE A 41 -7.63 1.78 9.61
C PHE A 41 -7.03 1.10 10.84
N ILE A 42 -6.16 0.12 10.62
CA ILE A 42 -5.25 -0.41 11.64
C ILE A 42 -3.81 -0.20 11.16
N LYS A 43 -3.03 0.52 11.97
CA LYS A 43 -1.63 0.84 11.68
C LYS A 43 -0.72 -0.26 12.23
N LEU A 44 -0.31 -1.18 11.37
CA LEU A 44 0.52 -2.33 11.71
C LEU A 44 2.00 -2.00 11.40
N TYR A 45 2.53 -0.99 12.08
CA TYR A 45 3.88 -0.49 11.78
C TYR A 45 4.98 -1.26 12.54
N ARG A 46 4.65 -1.87 13.68
CA ARG A 46 5.55 -2.73 14.47
C ARG A 46 4.75 -3.94 14.98
N PRO A 47 5.40 -5.10 15.20
CA PRO A 47 6.81 -5.41 14.95
C PRO A 47 7.14 -5.81 13.50
N ALA A 48 6.21 -5.62 12.54
CA ALA A 48 6.40 -6.05 11.14
C ALA A 48 7.67 -5.47 10.47
N PRO A 49 8.45 -6.27 9.71
CA PRO A 49 9.63 -5.79 8.97
C PRO A 49 9.31 -4.68 7.96
N THR A 50 8.13 -4.76 7.34
CA THR A 50 7.58 -3.73 6.45
C THR A 50 6.36 -3.12 7.14
N PRO A 51 6.28 -1.78 7.30
CA PRO A 51 5.09 -1.14 7.82
C PRO A 51 3.86 -1.44 6.95
N LEU A 52 2.76 -1.81 7.59
CA LEU A 52 1.49 -2.12 6.92
C LEU A 52 0.38 -1.21 7.42
N LEU A 53 -0.53 -0.84 6.53
CA LEU A 53 -1.79 -0.18 6.85
C LEU A 53 -2.91 -1.11 6.42
N ARG A 54 -3.69 -1.61 7.37
CA ARG A 54 -4.95 -2.27 7.06
C ARG A 54 -6.03 -1.22 6.84
N VAL A 55 -6.70 -1.28 5.71
CA VAL A 55 -7.88 -0.46 5.39
C VAL A 55 -9.09 -1.39 5.31
N TYR A 56 -10.19 -1.08 5.97
CA TYR A 56 -11.32 -1.99 6.06
C TYR A 56 -12.66 -1.27 6.25
N ALA A 57 -13.75 -1.95 5.86
CA ALA A 57 -15.12 -1.58 6.21
C ALA A 57 -15.54 -2.24 7.53
N CYS A 58 -16.47 -1.61 8.26
CA CYS A 58 -17.21 -2.30 9.31
C CYS A 58 -18.46 -2.92 8.68
N GLY A 59 -18.59 -4.24 8.72
CA GLY A 59 -19.72 -4.96 8.12
C GLY A 59 -19.76 -6.44 8.53
N PRO A 60 -20.81 -7.18 8.14
CA PRO A 60 -20.96 -8.61 8.44
C PRO A 60 -19.86 -9.46 7.77
N GLU A 61 -19.30 -8.98 6.66
CA GLU A 61 -18.09 -9.51 6.04
C GLU A 61 -16.89 -8.61 6.34
N GLU A 62 -15.77 -9.21 6.73
CA GLU A 62 -14.54 -8.48 7.03
C GLU A 62 -13.80 -8.10 5.73
N ILE A 63 -14.33 -7.10 5.02
CA ILE A 63 -13.75 -6.62 3.76
C ILE A 63 -12.66 -5.60 4.06
N GLY A 64 -11.45 -5.91 3.59
CA GLY A 64 -10.30 -5.04 3.75
C GLY A 64 -9.18 -5.30 2.76
N ILE A 65 -8.18 -4.44 2.82
CA ILE A 65 -6.94 -4.52 2.07
C ILE A 65 -5.77 -4.15 2.98
N MET A 66 -4.65 -4.85 2.79
CA MET A 66 -3.39 -4.57 3.45
C MET A 66 -2.50 -3.80 2.50
N VAL A 67 -2.17 -2.56 2.83
CA VAL A 67 -1.31 -1.69 2.01
C VAL A 67 0.07 -1.58 2.64
N SER A 68 1.10 -1.69 1.80
CA SER A 68 2.50 -1.47 2.13
C SER A 68 3.08 -0.37 1.23
N VAL A 69 4.22 0.17 1.61
CA VAL A 69 4.97 1.13 0.80
C VAL A 69 6.34 0.55 0.46
N LEU A 70 6.63 0.42 -0.83
CA LEU A 70 7.85 -0.20 -1.33
C LEU A 70 8.63 0.80 -2.19
N ALA A 71 9.96 0.77 -2.10
CA ALA A 71 10.81 1.53 -3.02
C ALA A 71 10.65 0.97 -4.44
N VAL A 72 10.53 1.83 -5.45
CA VAL A 72 10.41 1.46 -6.87
C VAL A 72 11.62 1.98 -7.69
N PRO A 73 11.84 1.49 -8.92
CA PRO A 73 12.89 2.04 -9.80
C PRO A 73 12.80 3.57 -9.95
N GLY A 74 13.92 4.23 -10.21
CA GLY A 74 13.99 5.69 -10.29
C GLY A 74 14.00 6.41 -8.93
N GLY A 75 14.09 5.66 -7.83
CA GLY A 75 14.25 6.21 -6.49
C GLY A 75 12.96 6.70 -5.81
N ALA A 76 11.82 6.50 -6.46
CA ALA A 76 10.50 6.80 -5.93
C ALA A 76 9.98 5.70 -4.99
N TRP A 77 8.75 5.90 -4.50
CA TRP A 77 8.01 4.97 -3.65
C TRP A 77 6.62 4.71 -4.22
N GLY A 78 6.12 3.49 -4.07
CA GLY A 78 4.79 3.09 -4.49
C GLY A 78 3.99 2.53 -3.33
N TYR A 79 2.67 2.73 -3.37
CA TYR A 79 1.71 1.98 -2.57
C TYR A 79 1.46 0.62 -3.22
N HIS A 80 1.46 -0.44 -2.43
CA HIS A 80 1.26 -1.80 -2.90
C HIS A 80 0.30 -2.58 -2.01
N GLU A 81 -0.54 -3.41 -2.61
CA GLU A 81 -1.25 -4.49 -1.90
C GLU A 81 -0.22 -5.49 -1.36
N ALA A 82 -0.10 -5.54 -0.03
CA ALA A 82 0.98 -6.23 0.65
C ALA A 82 1.06 -7.74 0.35
N PRO A 83 -0.06 -8.51 0.29
CA PRO A 83 -0.03 -9.91 -0.11
C PRO A 83 0.57 -10.16 -1.50
N ARG A 84 0.47 -9.19 -2.41
CA ARG A 84 1.01 -9.29 -3.78
C ARG A 84 2.42 -8.70 -3.91
N GLY A 85 2.96 -8.12 -2.83
CA GLY A 85 4.25 -7.46 -2.80
C GLY A 85 4.42 -6.47 -3.95
N ARG A 86 5.55 -6.56 -4.68
CA ARG A 86 5.85 -5.66 -5.81
C ARG A 86 4.87 -5.78 -6.98
N ARG A 87 4.19 -6.93 -7.15
CA ARG A 87 3.18 -7.13 -8.20
C ARG A 87 1.85 -6.47 -7.85
N GLY A 88 1.66 -6.09 -6.58
CA GLY A 88 0.44 -5.43 -6.11
C GLY A 88 0.46 -3.91 -6.23
N TYR A 89 1.14 -3.33 -7.22
CA TYR A 89 1.22 -1.88 -7.35
C TYR A 89 -0.17 -1.25 -7.43
N LEU A 90 -0.42 -0.23 -6.60
CA LEU A 90 -1.69 0.50 -6.55
C LEU A 90 -1.53 1.90 -7.16
N ALA A 91 -0.54 2.66 -6.69
CA ALA A 91 -0.35 4.04 -7.05
C ALA A 91 1.04 4.56 -6.62
N PRO A 92 1.54 5.64 -7.23
CA PRO A 92 2.76 6.29 -6.76
C PRO A 92 2.51 7.01 -5.42
N CYS A 93 3.49 7.01 -4.51
CA CYS A 93 3.36 7.70 -3.21
C CYS A 93 3.34 9.23 -3.30
N GLY A 94 3.67 9.80 -4.46
CA GLY A 94 3.61 11.24 -4.70
C GLY A 94 2.19 11.81 -4.77
N ASP A 95 1.18 10.95 -4.95
CA ASP A 95 -0.22 11.36 -4.98
C ASP A 95 -1.08 10.42 -4.11
N ALA A 96 -1.23 10.80 -2.84
CA ALA A 96 -2.03 10.04 -1.89
C ALA A 96 -3.54 10.12 -2.15
N LYS A 97 -4.01 11.14 -2.88
CA LYS A 97 -5.43 11.28 -3.22
C LYS A 97 -5.80 10.27 -4.30
N ALA A 98 -5.03 10.21 -5.39
CA ALA A 98 -5.20 9.19 -6.42
C ALA A 98 -5.04 7.77 -5.84
N ALA A 99 -4.08 7.57 -4.94
CA ALA A 99 -3.94 6.29 -4.24
C ALA A 99 -5.18 5.93 -3.40
N ALA A 100 -5.77 6.90 -2.71
CA ALA A 100 -6.99 6.71 -1.94
C ALA A 100 -8.19 6.38 -2.85
N ASP A 101 -8.28 6.98 -4.04
CA ASP A 101 -9.33 6.67 -5.04
C ASP A 101 -9.20 5.23 -5.55
N VAL A 102 -7.99 4.76 -5.84
CA VAL A 102 -7.73 3.36 -6.24
C VAL A 102 -8.14 2.38 -5.14
N VAL A 103 -7.71 2.63 -3.90
CA VAL A 103 -8.04 1.76 -2.76
C VAL A 103 -9.55 1.73 -2.50
N ASP A 104 -10.21 2.90 -2.58
CA ASP A 104 -11.65 3.05 -2.41
C ASP A 104 -12.45 2.25 -3.45
N GLY A 105 -12.07 2.36 -4.73
CA GLY A 105 -12.68 1.59 -5.81
C GLY A 105 -12.52 0.08 -5.61
N LEU A 106 -11.31 -0.38 -5.26
CA LEU A 106 -11.05 -1.80 -4.99
C LEU A 106 -11.91 -2.35 -3.85
N LEU A 107 -12.03 -1.59 -2.75
CA LEU A 107 -12.82 -2.03 -1.61
C LEU A 107 -14.32 -1.97 -1.91
N LYS A 108 -14.82 -0.94 -2.60
CA LYS A 108 -16.23 -0.87 -3.04
C LYS A 108 -16.59 -2.02 -3.97
N HIS A 109 -15.73 -2.36 -4.92
CA HIS A 109 -15.91 -3.52 -5.79
C HIS A 109 -15.97 -4.83 -4.98
N ARG A 110 -15.14 -4.97 -3.93
CA ARG A 110 -15.20 -6.14 -3.03
C ARG A 110 -16.50 -6.20 -2.22
N MET A 111 -17.05 -5.05 -1.80
CA MET A 111 -18.32 -4.95 -1.07
C MET A 111 -19.54 -5.20 -1.95
N TYR A 112 -19.49 -4.78 -3.21
CA TYR A 112 -20.62 -4.82 -4.13
C TYR A 112 -20.20 -5.41 -5.48
N PRO A 113 -19.83 -6.70 -5.54
CA PRO A 113 -19.27 -7.32 -6.74
C PRO A 113 -20.22 -7.36 -7.94
N SER A 114 -21.52 -7.12 -7.74
CA SER A 114 -22.54 -7.10 -8.79
C SER A 114 -22.96 -5.71 -9.25
N THR A 115 -22.32 -4.64 -8.76
CA THR A 115 -22.68 -3.25 -9.10
C THR A 115 -21.82 -2.64 -10.22
N TRP A 116 -20.90 -3.41 -10.79
CA TRP A 116 -19.94 -2.97 -11.80
C TRP A 116 -19.76 -4.00 -12.90
#